data_AF-A0A0N0NRH3-F1
#
_entry.id   AF-A0A0N0NRH3-F1
#
_cell.length_a   1.000
_cell.length_b   1.000
_cell.length_c   1.000
_cell.angle_alpha   90.00
_cell.angle_beta   90.00
_cell.angle_gamma   90.00
#
_symmetry.space_group_name_H-M   'P 1'
#
loop_
_entity.id
_entity.type
_entity.pdbx_description
1 polymer ?
#
loop_
_entity_poly.entity_id
_entity_poly.type
_entity_poly.pdbx_seq_one_letter_code
_entity_poly.pdbx_strand_id
1 'polypeptide(L)'
;MDKPTDDQQTDKRILESSEGRISSPLERKQITRSMSQVSMVESSPDREPSSSDLNVIRTRKKVSEPSSSTETATVTPPWPSQGLDGARPYSSQPIPGKSPSIVTISSSSSHRRVGGEPHRGKDGVESSRVHDRSSAQDDTQASPEKPFPTIDNLSTEVASPQPKTGSMDHKSHVTAYLQDLSTVARVFRPIKVTRDVKAMERGHWLMDITVAPDEVVQQTRSSPTKARMLQNLTDRFASKNAQGRLNQFWEARKAGKLHNYDYGDEDVAVGLWTEKEFTDFWNDFSAFVQDGKAGWGVRLARDELTSSPQQSNKRRMRVRVFHWGEVMIHIYLAIYVVSEKVSLRIPMQWIAGNGVAVIEMSGKRKTVGHVPFVEKGTGPDTRWGLEGS
;
A
#
# COMPACT_ATOMS: atom_id res chain seq x y z
N MET A 1 -24.09 31.80 70.76
CA MET A 1 -22.95 32.16 69.92
C MET A 1 -22.28 30.87 69.56
N ASP A 2 -22.57 30.30 68.40
CA ASP A 2 -21.79 29.23 67.78
C ASP A 2 -22.07 29.25 66.28
N LYS A 3 -21.01 29.46 65.49
CA LYS A 3 -21.01 29.47 64.02
C LYS A 3 -20.89 28.02 63.53
N PRO A 4 -21.60 27.62 62.47
CA PRO A 4 -21.20 26.48 61.66
C PRO A 4 -20.28 26.94 60.52
N THR A 5 -19.28 26.10 60.32
CA THR A 5 -18.17 26.20 59.38
C THR A 5 -18.61 25.82 57.96
N ASP A 6 -17.99 26.53 57.01
CA ASP A 6 -18.14 26.48 55.56
C ASP A 6 -17.49 25.21 54.99
N ASP A 7 -18.24 24.41 54.20
CA ASP A 7 -17.73 23.21 53.52
C ASP A 7 -17.88 23.32 51.99
N GLN A 8 -16.74 23.70 51.41
CA GLN A 8 -16.13 23.30 50.14
C GLN A 8 -17.02 22.87 48.96
N GLN A 9 -17.08 23.78 48.00
CA GLN A 9 -17.51 23.60 46.63
C GLN A 9 -16.40 22.94 45.78
N THR A 10 -16.56 21.67 45.42
CA THR A 10 -15.67 20.99 44.46
C THR A 10 -16.04 21.33 43.01
N ASP A 11 -15.11 22.01 42.35
CA ASP A 11 -15.09 22.30 40.91
C ASP A 11 -15.11 21.02 40.05
N LYS A 12 -16.15 20.88 39.23
CA LYS A 12 -16.21 19.91 38.14
C LYS A 12 -15.55 20.50 36.90
N ARG A 13 -14.25 20.24 36.72
CA ARG A 13 -13.52 20.57 35.49
C ARG A 13 -13.89 19.57 34.39
N ILE A 14 -14.63 20.06 33.40
CA ILE A 14 -14.97 19.38 32.15
C ILE A 14 -13.66 19.21 31.34
N LEU A 15 -13.28 17.96 31.08
CA LEU A 15 -12.24 17.58 30.13
C LEU A 15 -12.92 17.25 28.79
N GLU A 16 -13.12 18.27 27.96
CA GLU A 16 -13.40 18.09 26.53
C GLU A 16 -12.17 17.46 25.87
N SER A 17 -12.26 16.16 25.59
CA SER A 17 -11.30 15.48 24.73
C SER A 17 -11.60 15.83 23.29
N SER A 18 -10.62 16.44 22.63
CA SER A 18 -10.61 16.79 21.21
C SER A 18 -10.66 15.52 20.34
N GLU A 19 -11.86 15.11 19.96
CA GLU A 19 -12.08 14.15 18.88
C GLU A 19 -11.62 14.77 17.55
N GLY A 20 -10.56 14.21 16.97
CA GLY A 20 -10.10 14.56 15.64
C GLY A 20 -11.18 14.26 14.60
N ARG A 21 -11.77 15.33 14.05
CA ARG A 21 -12.67 15.29 12.90
C ARG A 21 -12.08 14.43 11.80
N ILE A 22 -12.79 13.36 11.46
CA ILE A 22 -12.55 12.56 10.26
C ILE A 22 -13.01 13.40 9.07
N SER A 23 -12.06 13.78 8.19
CA SER A 23 -12.33 14.48 6.93
C SER A 23 -13.40 13.80 6.08
N SER A 24 -14.22 14.64 5.46
CA SER A 24 -15.37 14.26 4.64
C SER A 24 -14.96 13.45 3.38
N PRO A 25 -15.89 12.68 2.78
CA PRO A 25 -15.65 11.92 1.55
C PRO A 25 -15.19 12.77 0.34
N LEU A 26 -15.43 14.10 0.36
CA LEU A 26 -15.04 15.00 -0.72
C LEU A 26 -13.54 15.35 -0.73
N GLU A 27 -12.89 15.45 0.44
CA GLU A 27 -11.43 15.69 0.52
C GLU A 27 -10.61 14.47 0.11
N ARG A 28 -11.17 13.24 0.23
CA ARG A 28 -10.47 12.00 -0.15
C ARG A 28 -10.23 11.87 -1.65
N LYS A 29 -11.17 12.35 -2.47
CA LYS A 29 -11.00 12.38 -3.93
C LYS A 29 -9.93 13.37 -4.37
N GLN A 30 -9.55 14.36 -3.54
CA GLN A 30 -8.51 15.31 -3.91
C GLN A 30 -7.10 14.72 -3.78
N ILE A 31 -6.83 13.77 -2.89
CA ILE A 31 -5.50 13.15 -2.80
C ILE A 31 -5.28 12.22 -3.99
N THR A 32 -6.25 11.36 -4.33
CA THR A 32 -6.16 10.49 -5.52
C THR A 32 -6.25 11.28 -6.84
N ARG A 33 -7.04 12.36 -6.91
CA ARG A 33 -7.07 13.26 -8.09
C ARG A 33 -5.84 14.16 -8.21
N SER A 34 -5.22 14.55 -7.08
CA SER A 34 -3.93 15.27 -7.04
C SER A 34 -2.79 14.41 -7.58
N MET A 35 -2.80 13.09 -7.33
CA MET A 35 -1.81 12.15 -7.89
C MET A 35 -1.87 12.04 -9.43
N SER A 36 -2.95 12.51 -10.07
CA SER A 36 -3.11 12.60 -11.53
C SER A 36 -2.85 13.99 -12.13
N GLN A 37 -2.54 15.03 -11.35
CA GLN A 37 -2.39 16.41 -11.84
C GLN A 37 -1.05 17.10 -11.52
N VAL A 38 -0.05 16.38 -10.98
CA VAL A 38 1.29 16.97 -10.82
C VAL A 38 2.02 16.98 -12.18
N SER A 39 1.81 18.04 -12.97
CA SER A 39 2.72 18.42 -14.05
C SER A 39 3.96 19.07 -13.43
N MET A 40 5.11 18.39 -13.50
CA MET A 40 6.38 18.88 -12.98
C MET A 40 6.97 19.96 -13.89
N VAL A 41 7.20 21.15 -13.34
CA VAL A 41 8.12 22.15 -13.88
C VAL A 41 9.54 21.70 -13.52
N GLU A 42 10.30 21.30 -14.53
CA GLU A 42 11.69 20.88 -14.43
C GLU A 42 12.56 22.10 -14.04
N SER A 43 13.11 22.08 -12.83
CA SER A 43 13.99 23.12 -12.30
C SER A 43 15.42 22.57 -12.21
N SER A 44 16.31 23.00 -13.11
CA SER A 44 17.75 22.74 -13.02
C SER A 44 18.38 23.38 -11.79
N PRO A 45 19.32 22.71 -11.11
CA PRO A 45 20.22 23.36 -10.17
C PRO A 45 21.66 23.34 -10.69
N ASP A 46 22.11 24.47 -11.26
CA ASP A 46 23.52 24.85 -11.28
C ASP A 46 23.77 25.75 -10.06
N ARG A 47 24.37 25.18 -9.00
CA ARG A 47 25.13 25.96 -8.02
C ARG A 47 25.98 25.04 -7.13
N GLU A 48 27.26 24.98 -7.43
CA GLU A 48 28.29 24.55 -6.48
C GLU A 48 28.39 25.54 -5.32
N PRO A 49 28.74 25.06 -4.11
CA PRO A 49 29.47 25.87 -3.16
C PRO A 49 30.87 25.31 -2.88
N SER A 50 31.77 26.27 -2.86
CA SER A 50 33.20 26.20 -2.57
C SER A 50 33.55 25.62 -1.20
N SER A 51 34.64 24.87 -1.21
CA SER A 51 35.48 24.44 -0.10
C SER A 51 35.85 25.56 0.88
N SER A 52 35.66 25.32 2.18
CA SER A 52 36.61 25.74 3.23
C SER A 52 36.33 25.03 4.56
N ASP A 53 37.43 24.73 5.24
CA ASP A 53 37.60 24.49 6.69
C ASP A 53 37.57 23.05 7.23
N LEU A 54 38.74 22.43 7.06
CA LEU A 54 39.35 21.44 7.94
C LEU A 54 39.57 22.00 9.35
N ASN A 55 39.13 21.27 10.38
CA ASN A 55 39.77 21.33 11.70
C ASN A 55 39.75 19.96 12.42
N VAL A 56 40.93 19.33 12.40
CA VAL A 56 41.68 18.84 13.57
C VAL A 56 40.86 18.31 14.75
N ILE A 57 40.79 16.98 14.90
CA ILE A 57 40.92 16.30 16.21
C ILE A 57 41.73 15.02 16.02
N ARG A 58 42.92 14.98 16.64
CA ARG A 58 43.77 13.79 16.79
C ARG A 58 43.99 13.60 18.29
N THR A 59 43.63 12.43 18.82
CA THR A 59 44.46 11.57 19.71
C THR A 59 43.59 10.45 20.32
N ARG A 60 43.83 9.22 19.86
CA ARG A 60 44.50 8.11 20.58
C ARG A 60 43.67 7.51 21.73
N LYS A 61 43.14 6.32 21.49
CA LYS A 61 43.10 5.26 22.51
C LYS A 61 43.48 3.92 21.87
N LYS A 62 44.67 3.44 22.25
CA LYS A 62 45.19 2.08 22.03
C LYS A 62 44.28 1.10 22.79
N VAL A 63 43.74 0.09 22.11
CA VAL A 63 43.34 -1.16 22.74
C VAL A 63 43.81 -2.30 21.84
N SER A 64 44.42 -3.27 22.51
CA SER A 64 45.15 -4.45 22.09
C SER A 64 44.32 -5.49 21.32
N GLU A 65 44.92 -6.03 20.25
CA GLU A 65 44.58 -7.32 19.65
C GLU A 65 44.95 -8.47 20.60
N PRO A 66 44.24 -9.59 20.49
CA PRO A 66 44.97 -10.83 20.27
C PRO A 66 44.44 -11.59 19.04
N SER A 67 45.41 -12.00 18.23
CA SER A 67 45.32 -12.92 17.10
C SER A 67 44.92 -14.33 17.55
N SER A 68 43.93 -14.90 16.86
CA SER A 68 43.60 -16.32 16.90
C SER A 68 43.11 -16.72 15.51
N SER A 69 44.05 -17.14 14.67
CA SER A 69 43.81 -17.84 13.42
C SER A 69 43.31 -19.26 13.72
N THR A 70 42.08 -19.56 13.29
CA THR A 70 41.60 -20.94 13.19
C THR A 70 41.09 -21.14 11.77
N GLU A 71 41.90 -21.84 10.98
CA GLU A 71 41.49 -22.41 9.70
C GLU A 71 40.32 -23.36 9.93
N THR A 72 39.23 -23.19 9.19
CA THR A 72 38.19 -24.21 9.07
C THR A 72 37.90 -24.40 7.60
N ALA A 73 38.30 -25.57 7.10
CA ALA A 73 38.06 -26.03 5.75
C ALA A 73 36.55 -26.04 5.45
N THR A 74 36.15 -25.34 4.39
CA THR A 74 34.80 -25.39 3.86
C THR A 74 34.68 -26.61 2.95
N VAL A 75 34.01 -27.64 3.43
CA VAL A 75 33.60 -28.81 2.65
C VAL A 75 32.34 -28.43 1.86
N THR A 76 32.46 -28.43 0.54
CA THR A 76 31.36 -28.25 -0.42
C THR A 76 30.55 -29.55 -0.53
N PRO A 77 29.22 -29.56 -0.27
CA PRO A 77 28.40 -30.72 -0.60
C PRO A 77 27.96 -30.69 -2.08
N PRO A 78 27.95 -31.84 -2.78
CA PRO A 78 27.50 -31.93 -4.17
C PRO A 78 25.98 -31.90 -4.27
N TRP A 79 25.47 -31.19 -5.29
CA TRP A 79 24.07 -31.18 -5.67
C TRP A 79 23.67 -32.50 -6.34
N PRO A 80 22.48 -33.06 -6.07
CA PRO A 80 22.01 -34.24 -6.78
C PRO A 80 21.50 -33.86 -8.18
N SER A 81 22.16 -34.39 -9.21
CA SER A 81 21.70 -34.39 -10.59
C SER A 81 20.47 -35.28 -10.73
N GLN A 82 19.31 -34.69 -11.00
CA GLN A 82 18.17 -35.43 -11.55
C GLN A 82 18.31 -35.49 -13.06
N GLY A 83 18.40 -36.71 -13.57
CA GLY A 83 18.41 -37.01 -14.99
C GLY A 83 17.04 -36.77 -15.62
N LEU A 84 17.07 -36.23 -16.83
CA LEU A 84 15.98 -36.38 -17.80
C LEU A 84 16.61 -36.70 -19.16
N ASP A 85 16.44 -37.97 -19.52
CA ASP A 85 16.52 -38.47 -20.88
C ASP A 85 15.56 -37.70 -21.79
N GLY A 86 16.00 -37.40 -23.02
CA GLY A 86 15.12 -36.82 -24.02
C GLY A 86 15.83 -36.14 -25.17
N ALA A 87 16.75 -36.85 -25.83
CA ALA A 87 17.32 -36.42 -27.09
C ALA A 87 16.22 -36.27 -28.16
N ARG A 88 16.13 -35.08 -28.78
CA ARG A 88 15.51 -34.89 -30.11
C ARG A 88 16.47 -34.08 -30.99
N PRO A 89 16.67 -34.49 -32.25
CA PRO A 89 17.69 -33.93 -33.12
C PRO A 89 17.27 -32.58 -33.73
N TYR A 90 18.28 -31.71 -33.86
CA TYR A 90 18.23 -30.44 -34.57
C TYR A 90 17.90 -30.66 -36.06
N SER A 91 16.83 -30.00 -36.52
CA SER A 91 16.55 -29.80 -37.94
C SER A 91 16.87 -28.36 -38.30
N SER A 92 18.01 -28.17 -38.95
CA SER A 92 18.45 -26.92 -39.57
C SER A 92 17.60 -26.62 -40.81
N GLN A 93 16.96 -25.46 -40.83
CA GLN A 93 16.39 -24.85 -42.05
C GLN A 93 16.94 -23.43 -42.21
N PRO A 94 17.12 -22.93 -43.45
CA PRO A 94 17.94 -21.78 -43.76
C PRO A 94 17.20 -20.45 -43.63
N ILE A 95 17.93 -19.42 -43.22
CA ILE A 95 17.53 -18.02 -43.14
C ILE A 95 17.53 -17.39 -44.55
N PRO A 96 16.44 -16.76 -45.01
CA PRO A 96 16.50 -15.75 -46.05
C PRO A 96 16.42 -14.35 -45.43
N GLY A 97 17.49 -13.57 -45.58
CA GLY A 97 17.54 -12.18 -45.15
C GLY A 97 16.59 -11.28 -45.95
N LYS A 98 16.24 -10.14 -45.34
CA LYS A 98 15.85 -8.91 -46.04
C LYS A 98 16.00 -7.68 -45.14
N SER A 99 16.48 -6.64 -45.81
CA SER A 99 17.03 -5.33 -45.45
C SER A 99 16.19 -4.40 -44.56
N PRO A 100 16.83 -3.34 -43.99
CA PRO A 100 16.19 -2.42 -43.04
C PRO A 100 15.33 -1.35 -43.74
N SER A 101 14.17 -1.07 -43.16
CA SER A 101 13.31 0.06 -43.56
C SER A 101 13.64 1.30 -42.72
N ILE A 102 14.06 2.35 -43.42
CA ILE A 102 14.26 3.72 -42.93
C ILE A 102 12.90 4.33 -42.58
N VAL A 103 12.74 4.84 -41.36
CA VAL A 103 11.59 5.65 -40.96
C VAL A 103 11.97 7.13 -41.07
N THR A 104 11.36 7.81 -42.04
CA THR A 104 11.42 9.26 -42.22
C THR A 104 10.48 9.92 -41.21
N ILE A 105 11.04 10.77 -40.33
CA ILE A 105 10.28 11.61 -39.40
C ILE A 105 9.91 12.89 -40.14
N SER A 106 8.62 13.07 -40.43
CA SER A 106 8.09 14.33 -40.95
C SER A 106 7.52 15.17 -39.82
N SER A 107 8.24 16.25 -39.51
CA SER A 107 7.79 17.36 -38.68
C SER A 107 6.69 18.14 -39.39
N SER A 108 5.62 18.49 -38.68
CA SER A 108 4.70 19.55 -39.11
C SER A 108 4.35 20.44 -37.92
N SER A 109 5.06 21.56 -37.88
CA SER A 109 4.79 22.77 -37.13
C SER A 109 3.77 23.66 -37.86
N SER A 110 2.80 24.23 -37.12
CA SER A 110 2.02 25.47 -37.40
C SER A 110 0.79 25.48 -36.48
N HIS A 111 0.22 26.57 -35.97
CA HIS A 111 0.58 27.97 -35.81
C HIS A 111 -0.46 28.54 -34.82
N ARG A 112 -0.01 29.42 -33.91
CA ARG A 112 -0.58 30.75 -33.59
C ARG A 112 -2.06 30.90 -33.16
N ARG A 113 -2.25 31.44 -31.94
CA ARG A 113 -3.13 32.58 -31.54
C ARG A 113 -2.86 32.84 -30.04
N VAL A 114 -2.16 33.89 -29.62
CA VAL A 114 -2.50 35.34 -29.54
C VAL A 114 -3.78 35.63 -28.76
N GLY A 115 -3.59 36.20 -27.56
CA GLY A 115 -4.34 37.36 -27.07
C GLY A 115 -5.33 37.11 -25.92
N GLY A 116 -5.14 37.83 -24.80
CA GLY A 116 -6.23 38.15 -23.87
C GLY A 116 -5.84 38.17 -22.39
N GLU A 117 -5.30 39.30 -21.92
CA GLU A 117 -5.18 39.66 -20.50
C GLU A 117 -6.47 40.43 -20.04
N PRO A 118 -6.59 40.97 -18.81
CA PRO A 118 -7.56 40.53 -17.81
C PRO A 118 -8.70 41.54 -17.55
N HIS A 119 -9.82 41.08 -16.96
CA HIS A 119 -10.79 42.00 -16.35
C HIS A 119 -11.21 41.61 -14.93
N ARG A 120 -10.85 42.53 -14.04
CA ARG A 120 -11.31 42.79 -12.68
C ARG A 120 -12.72 43.42 -12.74
N GLY A 121 -13.66 42.91 -11.94
CA GLY A 121 -14.99 43.51 -11.76
C GLY A 121 -15.66 42.98 -10.50
N LYS A 122 -15.87 43.87 -9.54
CA LYS A 122 -16.70 43.72 -8.34
C LYS A 122 -18.14 44.15 -8.66
N ASP A 123 -19.02 43.96 -7.67
CA ASP A 123 -20.39 44.45 -7.51
C ASP A 123 -21.41 43.52 -8.20
N GLY A 124 -22.47 43.02 -7.58
CA GLY A 124 -23.33 43.50 -6.50
C GLY A 124 -24.78 43.31 -6.97
N VAL A 125 -25.75 43.22 -6.05
CA VAL A 125 -27.22 43.33 -6.27
C VAL A 125 -27.99 42.02 -6.55
N GLU A 126 -28.45 41.44 -5.44
CA GLU A 126 -29.85 41.12 -5.11
C GLU A 126 -30.94 41.35 -6.19
N SER A 127 -31.62 40.28 -6.63
CA SER A 127 -33.03 40.41 -7.05
C SER A 127 -33.76 39.07 -7.05
N SER A 128 -34.77 39.01 -6.20
CA SER A 128 -35.81 37.98 -6.12
C SER A 128 -36.59 37.87 -7.44
N ARG A 129 -36.64 36.66 -8.03
CA ARG A 129 -37.67 36.30 -9.01
C ARG A 129 -38.20 34.91 -8.76
N VAL A 130 -39.44 34.89 -8.28
CA VAL A 130 -40.36 33.77 -8.28
C VAL A 130 -40.79 33.56 -9.74
N HIS A 131 -40.36 32.47 -10.36
CA HIS A 131 -40.93 31.99 -11.61
C HIS A 131 -41.38 30.54 -11.46
N ASP A 132 -42.70 30.44 -11.40
CA ASP A 132 -43.60 29.57 -12.14
C ASP A 132 -43.10 28.20 -12.63
N ARG A 133 -43.87 27.19 -12.23
CA ARG A 133 -43.57 25.77 -12.23
C ARG A 133 -44.30 25.15 -13.41
N SER A 134 -43.74 25.30 -14.61
CA SER A 134 -44.23 24.59 -15.80
C SER A 134 -43.50 23.26 -15.95
N SER A 135 -44.26 22.18 -15.73
CA SER A 135 -43.88 20.79 -15.96
C SER A 135 -43.42 20.56 -17.40
N ALA A 136 -42.10 20.60 -17.63
CA ALA A 136 -41.49 19.99 -18.80
C ALA A 136 -41.25 18.51 -18.47
N GLN A 137 -41.93 17.62 -19.19
CA GLN A 137 -41.59 16.20 -19.22
C GLN A 137 -40.22 16.08 -19.87
N ASP A 138 -39.21 15.91 -19.02
CA ASP A 138 -37.83 15.64 -19.41
C ASP A 138 -37.76 14.18 -19.86
N ASP A 139 -37.93 13.96 -21.17
CA ASP A 139 -37.55 12.72 -21.84
C ASP A 139 -36.01 12.62 -21.83
N THR A 140 -35.46 12.36 -20.64
CA THR A 140 -34.04 12.01 -20.50
C THR A 140 -33.86 10.60 -21.07
N GLN A 141 -33.67 10.55 -22.38
CA GLN A 141 -33.29 9.36 -23.12
C GLN A 141 -31.95 8.86 -22.53
N ALA A 142 -32.02 7.81 -21.71
CA ALA A 142 -30.88 7.23 -21.01
C ALA A 142 -29.80 6.86 -22.04
N SER A 143 -28.73 7.64 -22.06
CA SER A 143 -27.55 7.35 -22.87
C SER A 143 -27.03 5.97 -22.47
N PRO A 144 -26.74 5.06 -23.43
CA PRO A 144 -26.31 3.71 -23.11
C PRO A 144 -25.05 3.77 -22.25
N GLU A 145 -25.19 3.43 -20.97
CA GLU A 145 -24.07 3.40 -20.03
C GLU A 145 -23.03 2.44 -20.58
N LYS A 146 -21.80 2.94 -20.77
CA LYS A 146 -20.70 2.08 -21.21
C LYS A 146 -20.53 0.97 -20.18
N PRO A 147 -20.46 -0.31 -20.59
CA PRO A 147 -20.29 -1.41 -19.67
C PRO A 147 -19.00 -1.20 -18.86
N PHE A 148 -19.10 -1.36 -17.54
CA PHE A 148 -17.94 -1.28 -16.66
C PHE A 148 -16.94 -2.39 -17.04
N PRO A 149 -15.62 -2.09 -17.00
CA PRO A 149 -14.60 -3.11 -17.25
C PRO A 149 -14.75 -4.26 -16.25
N THR A 150 -14.85 -5.49 -16.76
CA THR A 150 -14.87 -6.72 -15.96
C THR A 150 -13.46 -7.23 -15.72
N ILE A 151 -13.29 -8.07 -14.69
CA ILE A 151 -11.98 -8.66 -14.32
C ILE A 151 -11.35 -9.44 -15.50
N ASP A 152 -12.18 -10.02 -16.37
CA ASP A 152 -11.71 -10.80 -17.51
C ASP A 152 -11.06 -9.94 -18.60
N ASN A 153 -11.37 -8.65 -18.63
CA ASN A 153 -10.82 -7.70 -19.60
C ASN A 153 -9.51 -7.04 -19.13
N LEU A 154 -9.08 -7.29 -17.90
CA LEU A 154 -7.86 -6.69 -17.35
C LEU A 154 -6.61 -7.40 -17.90
N SER A 155 -5.50 -6.68 -18.07
CA SER A 155 -4.22 -7.34 -18.38
C SER A 155 -3.82 -8.33 -17.28
N THR A 156 -3.20 -9.45 -17.63
CA THR A 156 -2.64 -10.39 -16.65
C THR A 156 -1.33 -9.87 -16.07
N GLU A 157 -0.59 -9.05 -16.84
CA GLU A 157 0.73 -8.54 -16.46
C GLU A 157 0.91 -7.09 -16.92
N VAL A 158 1.58 -6.28 -16.09
CA VAL A 158 1.92 -4.89 -16.37
C VAL A 158 3.35 -4.62 -15.88
N ALA A 159 4.17 -3.97 -16.68
CA ALA A 159 5.56 -3.64 -16.33
C ALA A 159 5.79 -2.12 -16.40
N SER A 160 6.68 -1.60 -15.55
CA SER A 160 7.10 -0.21 -15.63
C SER A 160 7.96 0.03 -16.89
N PRO A 161 7.97 1.25 -17.43
CA PRO A 161 8.76 1.57 -18.61
C PRO A 161 10.25 1.34 -18.33
N GLN A 162 10.99 0.97 -19.37
CA GLN A 162 12.44 0.87 -19.27
C GLN A 162 13.02 2.26 -18.93
N PRO A 163 14.06 2.32 -18.08
CA PRO A 163 14.75 3.58 -17.86
C PRO A 163 15.30 4.06 -19.21
N LYS A 164 15.34 5.39 -19.41
CA LYS A 164 16.00 5.99 -20.58
C LYS A 164 17.50 5.66 -20.47
N THR A 165 17.91 4.57 -21.12
CA THR A 165 19.30 4.12 -21.17
C THR A 165 20.14 5.20 -21.83
N GLY A 166 21.00 5.89 -21.08
CA GLY A 166 21.79 6.98 -21.66
C GLY A 166 22.88 7.56 -20.78
N SER A 167 22.64 7.79 -19.50
CA SER A 167 23.67 8.32 -18.60
C SER A 167 23.14 8.32 -17.18
N MET A 168 24.04 8.35 -16.21
CA MET A 168 23.86 8.60 -14.78
C MET A 168 23.93 7.37 -13.87
N ASP A 169 24.88 7.48 -12.95
CA ASP A 169 25.09 6.65 -11.78
C ASP A 169 23.76 6.41 -11.06
N HIS A 170 23.23 5.19 -11.17
CA HIS A 170 21.97 4.82 -10.55
C HIS A 170 22.13 4.81 -9.02
N LYS A 171 21.68 5.89 -8.37
CA LYS A 171 21.83 6.07 -6.92
C LYS A 171 20.71 5.41 -6.10
N SER A 172 19.48 5.35 -6.64
CA SER A 172 18.32 4.80 -5.93
C SER A 172 17.18 4.43 -6.89
N HIS A 173 16.36 3.45 -6.50
CA HIS A 173 15.10 3.11 -7.18
C HIS A 173 13.89 3.88 -6.64
N VAL A 174 14.06 4.63 -5.54
CA VAL A 174 13.00 5.40 -4.91
C VAL A 174 12.72 6.66 -5.74
N THR A 175 11.52 6.73 -6.33
CA THR A 175 11.07 7.93 -7.06
C THR A 175 10.61 9.01 -6.08
N ALA A 176 10.52 10.27 -6.55
CA ALA A 176 9.93 11.35 -5.75
C ALA A 176 8.51 11.00 -5.25
N TYR A 177 7.70 10.37 -6.11
CA TYR A 177 6.35 9.89 -5.75
C TYR A 177 6.38 8.86 -4.61
N LEU A 178 7.32 7.91 -4.65
CA LEU A 178 7.48 6.93 -3.58
C LEU A 178 7.96 7.57 -2.28
N GLN A 179 8.82 8.59 -2.36
CA GLN A 179 9.29 9.33 -1.19
C GLN A 179 8.15 10.04 -0.46
N ASP A 180 7.20 10.63 -1.19
CA ASP A 180 6.04 11.33 -0.61
C ASP A 180 5.11 10.39 0.19
N LEU A 181 5.09 9.11 -0.16
CA LEU A 181 4.33 8.09 0.57
C LEU A 181 4.89 7.81 1.96
N SER A 182 6.13 8.21 2.28
CA SER A 182 6.72 8.03 3.61
C SER A 182 5.90 8.69 4.72
N THR A 183 5.11 9.71 4.40
CA THR A 183 4.16 10.38 5.32
C THR A 183 3.13 9.42 5.93
N VAL A 184 2.83 8.30 5.25
CA VAL A 184 1.95 7.25 5.76
C VAL A 184 2.69 6.01 6.25
N ALA A 185 4.01 6.04 6.43
CA ALA A 185 4.82 4.89 6.86
C ALA A 185 4.32 4.20 8.15
N ARG A 186 3.59 4.91 9.01
CA ARG A 186 2.93 4.36 10.22
C ARG A 186 1.97 3.18 9.97
N VAL A 187 1.49 2.96 8.74
CA VAL A 187 0.69 1.77 8.37
C VAL A 187 1.54 0.55 8.01
N PHE A 188 2.84 0.71 7.78
CA PHE A 188 3.75 -0.41 7.59
C PHE A 188 4.09 -1.04 8.95
N ARG A 189 3.37 -2.12 9.29
CA ARG A 189 3.49 -2.81 10.58
C ARG A 189 3.65 -4.32 10.38
N PRO A 190 4.86 -4.79 10.04
CA PRO A 190 5.09 -6.20 9.83
C PRO A 190 4.84 -6.98 11.13
N ILE A 191 4.22 -8.15 11.01
CA ILE A 191 3.98 -9.04 12.14
C ILE A 191 5.11 -10.03 12.35
N LYS A 192 5.92 -10.24 11.32
CA LYS A 192 7.07 -11.11 11.31
C LYS A 192 8.06 -10.56 10.29
N VAL A 193 9.31 -10.48 10.71
CA VAL A 193 10.47 -10.15 9.88
C VAL A 193 11.51 -11.22 10.19
N THR A 194 11.86 -12.06 9.22
CA THR A 194 12.78 -13.18 9.47
C THR A 194 14.24 -12.78 9.39
N ARG A 195 14.55 -11.70 8.66
CA ARG A 195 15.89 -11.11 8.50
C ARG A 195 15.79 -9.71 7.89
N ASP A 196 16.91 -9.01 7.89
CA ASP A 196 17.06 -7.77 7.13
C ASP A 196 16.96 -8.03 5.61
N VAL A 197 16.32 -7.09 4.90
CA VAL A 197 16.19 -7.07 3.42
C VAL A 197 17.28 -6.17 2.83
N LYS A 198 18.06 -6.66 1.88
CA LYS A 198 19.09 -5.83 1.22
C LYS A 198 18.44 -4.91 0.18
N ALA A 199 18.95 -3.68 0.03
CA ALA A 199 18.42 -2.72 -0.95
C ALA A 199 18.33 -3.30 -2.38
N MET A 200 19.40 -3.96 -2.83
CA MET A 200 19.49 -4.59 -4.16
C MET A 200 18.95 -6.01 -4.22
N GLU A 201 18.20 -6.46 -3.21
CA GLU A 201 17.54 -7.76 -3.23
C GLU A 201 16.31 -7.70 -4.14
N ARG A 202 16.12 -8.72 -5.00
CA ARG A 202 14.86 -8.88 -5.74
C ARG A 202 13.84 -9.61 -4.88
N GLY A 203 12.57 -9.22 -5.00
CA GLY A 203 11.47 -9.94 -4.38
C GLY A 203 10.13 -9.43 -4.88
N HIS A 204 9.04 -9.83 -4.22
CA HIS A 204 7.71 -9.36 -4.54
C HIS A 204 6.78 -9.37 -3.34
N TRP A 205 5.85 -8.41 -3.32
CA TRP A 205 4.65 -8.56 -2.49
C TRP A 205 3.72 -9.58 -3.12
N LEU A 206 3.25 -10.52 -2.32
CA LEU A 206 2.22 -11.51 -2.63
C LEU A 206 0.99 -11.22 -1.77
N MET A 207 -0.18 -11.11 -2.41
CA MET A 207 -1.46 -11.01 -1.73
C MET A 207 -2.53 -11.81 -2.49
N ASP A 208 -3.39 -12.51 -1.75
CA ASP A 208 -4.51 -13.24 -2.32
C ASP A 208 -5.81 -12.47 -1.99
N ILE A 209 -6.44 -11.92 -3.02
CA ILE A 209 -7.67 -11.13 -2.92
C ILE A 209 -8.85 -12.02 -3.27
N THR A 210 -9.88 -12.03 -2.43
CA THR A 210 -11.13 -12.73 -2.75
C THR A 210 -12.16 -11.71 -3.22
N VAL A 211 -12.55 -11.83 -4.48
CA VAL A 211 -13.60 -11.03 -5.10
C VAL A 211 -14.94 -11.75 -4.94
N ALA A 212 -15.94 -11.04 -4.45
CA ALA A 212 -17.29 -11.56 -4.22
C ALA A 212 -18.35 -10.56 -4.72
N PRO A 213 -19.62 -10.98 -4.90
CA PRO A 213 -20.70 -10.09 -5.28
C PRO A 213 -20.89 -8.99 -4.25
N ASP A 214 -21.34 -7.83 -4.72
CA ASP A 214 -21.52 -6.63 -3.90
C ASP A 214 -22.38 -6.92 -2.67
N GLU A 215 -23.46 -7.71 -2.79
CA GLU A 215 -24.34 -8.05 -1.67
C GLU A 215 -23.59 -8.80 -0.57
N VAL A 216 -22.71 -9.74 -0.94
CA VAL A 216 -21.91 -10.52 0.01
C VAL A 216 -20.90 -9.63 0.70
N VAL A 217 -20.24 -8.74 -0.05
CA VAL A 217 -19.27 -7.79 0.49
C VAL A 217 -19.94 -6.78 1.41
N GLN A 218 -21.11 -6.26 1.02
CA GLN A 218 -21.89 -5.33 1.85
C GLN A 218 -22.41 -6.02 3.11
N GLN A 219 -22.99 -7.21 3.02
CA GLN A 219 -23.48 -7.94 4.19
C GLN A 219 -22.34 -8.21 5.18
N THR A 220 -21.19 -8.58 4.66
CA THR A 220 -19.96 -8.84 5.40
C THR A 220 -19.41 -7.59 6.10
N ARG A 221 -19.35 -6.46 5.39
CA ARG A 221 -18.84 -5.19 5.93
C ARG A 221 -19.85 -4.49 6.83
N SER A 222 -21.13 -4.82 6.65
CA SER A 222 -22.24 -4.45 7.52
C SER A 222 -22.28 -5.30 8.79
N SER A 223 -21.13 -5.88 9.18
CA SER A 223 -20.87 -6.49 10.50
C SER A 223 -21.77 -5.87 11.57
N PRO A 224 -22.40 -6.72 12.42
CA PRO A 224 -23.41 -6.31 13.37
C PRO A 224 -23.02 -5.01 14.04
N THR A 225 -23.81 -3.97 13.77
CA THR A 225 -23.64 -2.62 14.30
C THR A 225 -23.22 -2.72 15.76
N LYS A 226 -22.37 -1.82 16.25
CA LYS A 226 -21.95 -1.76 17.67
C LYS A 226 -23.10 -2.12 18.65
N ALA A 227 -24.33 -1.73 18.33
CA ALA A 227 -25.60 -2.13 18.97
C ALA A 227 -25.84 -3.65 19.08
N ARG A 228 -25.71 -4.45 18.01
CA ARG A 228 -25.87 -5.90 18.05
C ARG A 228 -24.72 -6.61 18.76
N MET A 229 -23.49 -6.06 18.68
CA MET A 229 -22.38 -6.54 19.53
C MET A 229 -22.64 -6.22 21.02
N LEU A 230 -23.15 -5.03 21.33
CA LEU A 230 -23.60 -4.63 22.66
C LEU A 230 -24.77 -5.48 23.15
N GLN A 231 -25.70 -5.84 22.27
CA GLN A 231 -26.83 -6.72 22.60
C GLN A 231 -26.31 -8.12 22.94
N ASN A 232 -25.42 -8.69 22.11
CA ASN A 232 -24.81 -9.99 22.39
C ASN A 232 -24.02 -9.97 23.71
N LEU A 233 -23.31 -8.88 24.03
CA LEU A 233 -22.65 -8.71 25.33
C LEU A 233 -23.68 -8.61 26.45
N THR A 234 -24.74 -7.84 26.26
CA THR A 234 -25.83 -7.66 27.23
C THR A 234 -26.50 -8.99 27.52
N ASP A 235 -26.89 -9.76 26.50
CA ASP A 235 -27.53 -11.07 26.64
C ASP A 235 -26.58 -12.08 27.31
N ARG A 236 -25.29 -12.05 26.97
CA ARG A 236 -24.27 -12.92 27.57
C ARG A 236 -24.03 -12.62 29.06
N PHE A 237 -24.31 -11.39 29.48
CA PHE A 237 -24.06 -10.91 30.84
C PHE A 237 -25.33 -10.58 31.64
N ALA A 238 -26.52 -10.75 31.06
CA ALA A 238 -27.81 -10.40 31.65
C ALA A 238 -28.11 -11.18 32.93
N SER A 239 -27.46 -12.32 33.16
CA SER A 239 -27.73 -13.21 34.30
C SER A 239 -26.72 -13.16 35.44
N LYS A 240 -25.69 -12.29 35.38
CA LYS A 240 -24.61 -12.29 36.38
C LYS A 240 -24.40 -10.92 37.02
N ASN A 241 -24.27 -10.92 38.35
CA ASN A 241 -23.80 -9.75 39.10
C ASN A 241 -22.40 -9.30 38.61
N ALA A 242 -22.00 -8.08 38.95
CA ALA A 242 -20.72 -7.49 38.49
C ALA A 242 -19.50 -8.40 38.75
N GLN A 243 -19.48 -9.07 39.91
CA GLN A 243 -18.42 -10.00 40.27
C GLN A 243 -18.37 -11.24 39.36
N GLY A 244 -19.53 -11.82 39.04
CA GLY A 244 -19.65 -12.95 38.13
C GLY A 244 -19.18 -12.63 36.71
N ARG A 245 -19.39 -11.38 36.26
CA ARG A 245 -18.89 -10.90 34.96
C ARG A 245 -17.36 -10.79 34.96
N LEU A 246 -16.78 -10.22 36.02
CA LEU A 246 -15.34 -10.06 36.14
C LEU A 246 -14.61 -11.41 36.25
N ASN A 247 -15.13 -12.33 37.07
CA ASN A 247 -14.56 -13.67 37.21
C ASN A 247 -14.59 -14.43 35.88
N GLN A 248 -15.70 -14.36 35.13
CA GLN A 248 -15.81 -15.02 33.83
C GLN A 248 -14.85 -14.43 32.79
N PHE A 249 -14.63 -13.11 32.82
CA PHE A 249 -13.62 -12.46 31.98
C PHE A 249 -12.21 -12.99 32.31
N TRP A 250 -11.83 -13.04 33.59
CA TRP A 250 -10.52 -13.54 33.99
C TRP A 250 -10.32 -15.02 33.73
N GLU A 251 -11.34 -15.85 33.95
CA GLU A 251 -11.32 -17.28 33.63
C GLU A 251 -11.18 -17.52 32.12
N ALA A 252 -11.92 -16.78 31.30
CA ALA A 252 -11.76 -16.85 29.85
C ALA A 252 -10.37 -16.39 29.40
N ARG A 253 -9.80 -15.36 30.03
CA ARG A 253 -8.43 -14.89 29.76
C ARG A 253 -7.38 -15.93 30.18
N LYS A 254 -7.51 -16.52 31.37
CA LYS A 254 -6.62 -17.61 31.85
C LYS A 254 -6.71 -18.86 30.98
N ALA A 255 -7.91 -19.20 30.53
CA ALA A 255 -8.14 -20.33 29.63
C ALA A 255 -7.70 -20.08 28.17
N GLY A 256 -7.11 -18.92 27.86
CA GLY A 256 -6.74 -18.54 26.49
C GLY A 256 -7.93 -18.34 25.54
N LYS A 257 -9.17 -18.41 26.06
CA LYS A 257 -10.42 -18.21 25.30
C LYS A 257 -10.70 -16.74 25.02
N LEU A 258 -10.05 -15.85 25.76
CA LEU A 258 -10.06 -14.41 25.52
C LEU A 258 -8.76 -14.04 24.79
N HIS A 259 -8.59 -14.56 23.56
CA HIS A 259 -7.70 -13.90 22.62
C HIS A 259 -8.17 -12.45 22.51
N ASN A 260 -7.24 -11.49 22.66
CA ASN A 260 -7.44 -10.03 22.59
C ASN A 260 -8.68 -9.67 21.77
N TYR A 261 -9.83 -9.42 22.40
CA TYR A 261 -11.12 -9.19 21.74
C TYR A 261 -11.22 -9.87 20.37
N ASP A 262 -11.49 -11.16 20.40
CA ASP A 262 -11.97 -11.96 19.27
C ASP A 262 -13.23 -11.29 18.67
N TYR A 263 -13.01 -10.23 17.89
CA TYR A 263 -13.89 -9.79 16.82
C TYR A 263 -13.91 -10.97 15.86
N GLY A 264 -14.78 -11.95 16.13
CA GLY A 264 -14.63 -13.36 15.77
C GLY A 264 -14.36 -13.70 14.31
N ASP A 265 -15.12 -14.63 13.76
CA ASP A 265 -15.00 -15.12 12.37
C ASP A 265 -15.21 -14.03 11.29
N GLU A 266 -15.29 -12.75 11.68
CA GLU A 266 -15.25 -11.58 10.82
C GLU A 266 -13.93 -11.46 10.04
N ASP A 267 -12.85 -12.09 10.48
CA ASP A 267 -11.57 -12.05 9.76
C ASP A 267 -11.63 -12.66 8.35
N VAL A 268 -12.51 -13.65 8.11
CA VAL A 268 -12.72 -14.20 6.75
C VAL A 268 -13.49 -13.21 5.86
N ALA A 269 -14.33 -12.41 6.49
CA ALA A 269 -15.24 -11.50 5.84
C ALA A 269 -14.54 -10.16 5.49
N VAL A 270 -13.66 -9.70 6.37
CA VAL A 270 -13.03 -8.38 6.30
C VAL A 270 -12.09 -8.20 5.09
N GLY A 271 -11.59 -9.29 4.47
CA GLY A 271 -10.74 -9.26 3.27
C GLY A 271 -11.47 -9.33 1.92
N LEU A 272 -12.80 -9.35 1.87
CA LEU A 272 -13.55 -9.46 0.61
C LEU A 272 -13.59 -8.13 -0.16
N TRP A 273 -13.35 -8.19 -1.46
CA TRP A 273 -13.44 -7.07 -2.40
C TRP A 273 -14.63 -7.26 -3.34
N THR A 274 -15.25 -6.17 -3.76
CA THR A 274 -16.18 -6.22 -4.90
C THR A 274 -15.38 -6.33 -6.20
N GLU A 275 -16.05 -6.72 -7.29
CA GLU A 275 -15.43 -6.70 -8.62
C GLU A 275 -14.98 -5.28 -8.99
N LYS A 276 -15.81 -4.28 -8.69
CA LYS A 276 -15.48 -2.87 -8.91
C LYS A 276 -14.22 -2.44 -8.18
N GLU A 277 -14.09 -2.77 -6.89
CA GLU A 277 -12.92 -2.41 -6.08
C GLU A 277 -11.63 -3.03 -6.63
N PHE A 278 -11.69 -4.30 -7.05
CA PHE A 278 -10.54 -4.96 -7.65
C PHE A 278 -10.16 -4.32 -8.99
N THR A 279 -11.14 -4.05 -9.85
CA THR A 279 -10.89 -3.43 -11.15
C THR A 279 -10.34 -2.02 -11.03
N ASP A 280 -10.89 -1.19 -10.14
CA ASP A 280 -10.39 0.17 -9.88
C ASP A 280 -8.95 0.12 -9.37
N PHE A 281 -8.67 -0.71 -8.35
CA PHE A 281 -7.32 -0.92 -7.84
C PHE A 281 -6.36 -1.37 -8.94
N TRP A 282 -6.74 -2.36 -9.76
CA TRP A 282 -5.88 -2.91 -10.79
C TRP A 282 -5.54 -1.86 -11.85
N ASN A 283 -6.53 -1.11 -12.33
CA ASN A 283 -6.33 -0.07 -13.33
C ASN A 283 -5.46 1.07 -12.79
N ASP A 284 -5.77 1.57 -11.59
CA ASP A 284 -5.03 2.68 -10.97
C ASP A 284 -3.58 2.28 -10.66
N PHE A 285 -3.37 1.07 -10.14
CA PHE A 285 -2.02 0.59 -9.84
C PHE A 285 -1.24 0.26 -11.11
N SER A 286 -1.91 -0.25 -12.15
CA SER A 286 -1.28 -0.48 -13.47
C SER A 286 -0.83 0.84 -14.10
N ALA A 287 -1.67 1.88 -14.06
CA ALA A 287 -1.30 3.21 -14.52
C ALA A 287 -0.13 3.78 -13.71
N PHE A 288 -0.16 3.64 -12.38
CA PHE A 288 0.94 4.04 -11.51
C PHE A 288 2.29 3.38 -11.87
N VAL A 289 2.26 2.10 -12.27
CA VAL A 289 3.44 1.35 -12.73
C VAL A 289 3.87 1.80 -14.13
N GLN A 290 2.94 1.92 -15.08
CA GLN A 290 3.20 2.32 -16.48
C GLN A 290 3.69 3.77 -16.61
N ASP A 291 3.24 4.66 -15.75
CA ASP A 291 3.73 6.04 -15.67
C ASP A 291 5.16 6.13 -15.11
N GLY A 292 5.74 5.02 -14.66
CA GLY A 292 7.06 5.00 -14.02
C GLY A 292 7.08 5.57 -12.61
N LYS A 293 5.92 5.93 -12.03
CA LYS A 293 5.82 6.49 -10.67
C LYS A 293 6.27 5.49 -9.60
N ALA A 294 6.09 4.20 -9.85
CA ALA A 294 6.59 3.12 -9.01
C ALA A 294 8.11 2.89 -9.10
N GLY A 295 8.81 3.56 -10.02
CA GLY A 295 10.20 3.28 -10.35
C GLY A 295 10.36 2.18 -11.40
N TRP A 296 11.58 2.07 -11.92
CA TRP A 296 11.92 1.09 -12.94
C TRP A 296 12.12 -0.30 -12.32
N GLY A 297 11.84 -1.35 -13.10
CA GLY A 297 11.96 -2.73 -12.63
C GLY A 297 10.87 -3.15 -11.64
N VAL A 298 9.73 -2.42 -11.63
CA VAL A 298 8.50 -2.83 -10.95
C VAL A 298 7.59 -3.51 -11.96
N ARG A 299 7.04 -4.66 -11.57
CA ARG A 299 6.15 -5.46 -12.42
C ARG A 299 4.98 -5.97 -11.60
N LEU A 300 3.79 -5.83 -12.13
CA LEU A 300 2.54 -6.30 -11.56
C LEU A 300 2.09 -7.54 -12.34
N ALA A 301 1.69 -8.60 -11.65
CA ALA A 301 1.08 -9.78 -12.24
C ALA A 301 -0.15 -10.20 -11.41
N ARG A 302 -1.17 -10.72 -12.09
CA ARG A 302 -2.31 -11.38 -11.47
C ARG A 302 -2.47 -12.78 -12.01
N ASP A 303 -2.89 -13.70 -11.14
CA ASP A 303 -3.29 -15.04 -11.52
C ASP A 303 -4.63 -15.35 -10.86
N GLU A 304 -5.49 -16.08 -11.56
CA GLU A 304 -6.71 -16.61 -10.96
C GLU A 304 -6.38 -17.96 -10.30
N LEU A 305 -6.64 -18.06 -9.00
CA LEU A 305 -6.52 -19.31 -8.27
C LEU A 305 -7.79 -20.11 -8.52
N THR A 306 -7.64 -21.33 -9.06
CA THR A 306 -8.76 -22.24 -9.33
C THR A 306 -9.63 -22.35 -8.09
N SER A 307 -10.82 -21.76 -8.16
CA SER A 307 -11.80 -21.82 -7.08
C SER A 307 -12.29 -23.26 -6.95
N SER A 308 -12.52 -23.69 -5.71
CA SER A 308 -13.19 -24.96 -5.47
C SER A 308 -14.56 -24.93 -6.19
N PRO A 309 -15.01 -26.01 -6.85
CA PRO A 309 -16.28 -26.07 -7.58
C PRO A 309 -17.50 -25.62 -6.75
N GLN A 310 -17.35 -25.64 -5.42
CA GLN A 310 -18.41 -25.33 -4.47
C GLN A 310 -18.56 -23.82 -4.15
N GLN A 311 -17.69 -22.94 -4.68
CA GLN A 311 -17.75 -21.48 -4.47
C GLN A 311 -17.93 -20.72 -5.79
N SER A 312 -18.95 -21.07 -6.57
CA SER A 312 -19.19 -20.54 -7.93
C SER A 312 -19.21 -19.02 -8.05
N ASN A 313 -19.53 -18.30 -6.96
CA ASN A 313 -19.71 -16.85 -6.99
C ASN A 313 -18.51 -16.07 -6.41
N LYS A 314 -17.43 -16.73 -5.98
CA LYS A 314 -16.23 -16.05 -5.46
C LYS A 314 -15.02 -16.36 -6.33
N ARG A 315 -14.28 -15.32 -6.72
CA ARG A 315 -13.04 -15.44 -7.48
C ARG A 315 -11.87 -15.15 -6.56
N ARG A 316 -10.85 -16.01 -6.57
CA ARG A 316 -9.63 -15.79 -5.79
C ARG A 316 -8.53 -15.32 -6.74
N MET A 317 -8.14 -14.07 -6.59
CA MET A 317 -7.12 -13.43 -7.41
C MET A 317 -5.81 -13.35 -6.62
N ARG A 318 -4.75 -13.98 -7.13
CA ARG A 318 -3.40 -13.82 -6.62
C ARG A 318 -2.74 -12.65 -7.31
N VAL A 319 -2.30 -11.66 -6.54
CA VAL A 319 -1.58 -10.49 -7.06
C VAL A 319 -0.13 -10.53 -6.58
N ARG A 320 0.80 -10.32 -7.53
CA ARG A 320 2.24 -10.27 -7.30
C ARG A 320 2.80 -8.94 -7.78
N VAL A 321 3.49 -8.21 -6.91
CA VAL A 321 4.17 -6.95 -7.26
C VAL A 321 5.67 -7.16 -7.09
N PHE A 322 6.38 -7.40 -8.20
CA PHE A 322 7.82 -7.60 -8.22
C PHE A 322 8.55 -6.26 -8.19
N HIS A 323 9.56 -6.14 -7.33
CA HIS A 323 10.37 -4.92 -7.18
C HIS A 323 11.69 -5.22 -6.45
N TRP A 324 12.53 -4.19 -6.27
CA TRP A 324 13.73 -4.25 -5.44
C TRP A 324 13.41 -4.06 -3.95
N GLY A 325 14.29 -4.55 -3.07
CA GLY A 325 14.16 -4.44 -1.62
C GLY A 325 14.15 -2.98 -1.14
N GLU A 326 14.90 -2.11 -1.81
CA GLU A 326 14.98 -0.66 -1.50
C GLU A 326 13.60 0.03 -1.54
N VAL A 327 12.74 -0.32 -2.51
CA VAL A 327 11.41 0.29 -2.68
C VAL A 327 10.30 -0.48 -1.95
N MET A 328 10.62 -1.54 -1.22
CA MET A 328 9.63 -2.48 -0.70
C MET A 328 8.57 -1.84 0.21
N ILE A 329 9.00 -1.01 1.17
CA ILE A 329 8.06 -0.30 2.05
C ILE A 329 7.20 0.65 1.23
N HIS A 330 7.82 1.40 0.30
CA HIS A 330 7.11 2.37 -0.52
C HIS A 330 6.06 1.70 -1.43
N ILE A 331 6.35 0.54 -2.01
CA ILE A 331 5.38 -0.23 -2.81
C ILE A 331 4.22 -0.72 -1.94
N TYR A 332 4.46 -1.18 -0.71
CA TYR A 332 3.37 -1.50 0.21
C TYR A 332 2.49 -0.28 0.50
N LEU A 333 3.08 0.89 0.71
CA LEU A 333 2.34 2.14 0.93
C LEU A 333 1.56 2.57 -0.32
N ALA A 334 2.11 2.36 -1.50
CA ALA A 334 1.41 2.61 -2.77
C ALA A 334 0.18 1.71 -2.91
N ILE A 335 0.32 0.40 -2.65
CA ILE A 335 -0.82 -0.54 -2.62
C ILE A 335 -1.88 -0.06 -1.62
N TYR A 336 -1.46 0.36 -0.42
CA TYR A 336 -2.34 0.89 0.61
C TYR A 336 -3.15 2.12 0.16
N VAL A 337 -2.49 3.09 -0.49
CA VAL A 337 -3.13 4.33 -0.96
C VAL A 337 -4.06 4.05 -2.13
N VAL A 338 -3.58 3.32 -3.15
CA VAL A 338 -4.32 3.06 -4.40
C VAL A 338 -5.54 2.18 -4.15
N SER A 339 -5.47 1.22 -3.23
CA SER A 339 -6.62 0.39 -2.83
C SER A 339 -7.60 1.08 -1.88
N GLU A 340 -7.51 2.41 -1.71
CA GLU A 340 -8.30 3.17 -0.74
C GLU A 340 -8.34 2.55 0.67
N LYS A 341 -7.21 1.99 1.12
CA LYS A 341 -7.04 1.31 2.43
C LYS A 341 -7.74 -0.03 2.57
N VAL A 342 -8.44 -0.53 1.54
CA VAL A 342 -9.12 -1.82 1.59
C VAL A 342 -8.10 -2.97 1.70
N SER A 343 -6.90 -2.79 1.15
CA SER A 343 -5.78 -3.74 1.28
C SER A 343 -5.25 -3.95 2.70
N LEU A 344 -5.51 -3.04 3.66
CA LEU A 344 -5.10 -3.22 5.06
C LEU A 344 -5.64 -4.49 5.70
N ARG A 345 -6.72 -5.02 5.12
CA ARG A 345 -7.48 -6.16 5.58
C ARG A 345 -7.02 -7.47 4.93
N ILE A 346 -6.06 -7.39 4.03
CA ILE A 346 -5.52 -8.52 3.29
C ILE A 346 -4.14 -8.86 3.86
N PRO A 347 -3.89 -10.13 4.23
CA PRO A 347 -2.56 -10.55 4.61
C PRO A 347 -1.64 -10.47 3.38
N MET A 348 -0.44 -9.93 3.58
CA MET A 348 0.55 -9.78 2.52
C MET A 348 1.88 -10.34 2.96
N GLN A 349 2.62 -10.89 2.02
CA GLN A 349 3.97 -11.38 2.28
C GLN A 349 4.93 -10.77 1.28
N TRP A 350 6.08 -10.28 1.75
CA TRP A 350 7.18 -9.98 0.85
C TRP A 350 8.08 -11.20 0.75
N ILE A 351 8.14 -11.77 -0.44
CA ILE A 351 8.88 -12.98 -0.77
C ILE A 351 10.14 -12.59 -1.53
N ALA A 352 11.29 -12.94 -0.96
CA ALA A 352 12.59 -12.73 -1.57
C ALA A 352 12.73 -13.54 -2.87
N GLY A 353 13.71 -13.18 -3.71
CA GLY A 353 13.98 -13.84 -4.98
C GLY A 353 14.34 -15.33 -4.87
N ASN A 354 14.71 -15.79 -3.67
CA ASN A 354 14.93 -17.20 -3.36
C ASN A 354 13.67 -17.96 -2.92
N GLY A 355 12.49 -17.31 -2.96
CA GLY A 355 11.20 -17.91 -2.60
C GLY A 355 10.88 -17.90 -1.10
N VAL A 356 11.74 -17.34 -0.25
CA VAL A 356 11.51 -17.28 1.20
C VAL A 356 10.73 -16.02 1.57
N ALA A 357 9.63 -16.18 2.32
CA ALA A 357 8.90 -15.05 2.90
C ALA A 357 9.75 -14.40 3.99
N VAL A 358 10.13 -13.13 3.78
CA VAL A 358 10.97 -12.37 4.72
C VAL A 358 10.12 -11.47 5.61
N ILE A 359 9.06 -10.88 5.05
CA ILE A 359 8.15 -9.99 5.76
C ILE A 359 6.73 -10.53 5.62
N GLU A 360 6.01 -10.58 6.74
CA GLU A 360 4.58 -10.91 6.76
C GLU A 360 3.79 -9.75 7.38
N MET A 361 2.67 -9.40 6.74
CA MET A 361 1.70 -8.40 7.16
C MET A 361 0.40 -9.11 7.54
N SER A 362 -0.20 -8.80 8.70
CA SER A 362 -1.33 -9.59 9.22
C SER A 362 -2.65 -9.44 8.45
N GLY A 363 -2.85 -8.35 7.70
CA GLY A 363 -4.19 -7.93 7.30
C GLY A 363 -5.09 -7.52 8.49
N LYS A 364 -4.54 -7.45 9.71
CA LYS A 364 -5.27 -7.13 10.95
C LYS A 364 -4.61 -5.97 11.66
N ARG A 365 -5.39 -5.07 12.25
CA ARG A 365 -4.88 -4.00 13.12
C ARG A 365 -4.38 -4.62 14.43
N LYS A 366 -3.07 -4.79 14.59
CA LYS A 366 -2.49 -5.12 15.89
C LYS A 366 -2.34 -3.87 16.75
N THR A 367 -2.74 -3.98 18.01
CA THR A 367 -2.81 -2.86 18.96
C THR A 367 -1.59 -2.73 19.87
N VAL A 368 -0.66 -3.68 19.91
CA VAL A 368 0.37 -3.71 20.97
C VAL A 368 1.75 -4.12 20.45
N GLY A 369 2.78 -3.34 20.82
CA GLY A 369 4.20 -3.67 20.66
C GLY A 369 4.75 -3.45 19.25
N HIS A 370 4.74 -2.20 18.77
CA HIS A 370 5.35 -1.86 17.48
C HIS A 370 6.85 -1.63 17.62
N VAL A 371 7.66 -2.58 17.17
CA VAL A 371 9.09 -2.34 16.94
C VAL A 371 9.22 -1.60 15.62
N PRO A 372 9.88 -0.42 15.58
CA PRO A 372 10.11 0.32 14.34
C PRO A 372 10.86 -0.53 13.31
N PHE A 373 10.38 -0.52 12.07
CA PHE A 373 11.11 -1.07 10.94
C PHE A 373 11.90 0.07 10.29
N VAL A 374 13.22 -0.01 10.36
CA VAL A 374 14.14 1.10 10.07
C VAL A 374 15.11 0.73 8.95
N GLU A 375 15.54 1.75 8.22
CA GLU A 375 16.68 1.67 7.32
C GLU A 375 17.97 1.59 8.16
N LYS A 376 18.82 0.62 7.87
CA LYS A 376 20.11 0.37 8.51
C LYS A 376 21.21 0.56 7.46
N GLY A 377 22.18 1.42 7.75
CA GLY A 377 23.32 1.69 6.86
C GLY A 377 23.06 2.82 5.86
N THR A 378 24.03 3.04 4.97
CA THR A 378 23.95 4.04 3.89
C THR A 378 24.48 3.46 2.58
N GLY A 379 23.84 3.83 1.47
CA GLY A 379 24.29 3.48 0.13
C GLY A 379 24.02 2.00 -0.24
N PRO A 380 24.94 1.31 -0.94
CA PRO A 380 24.70 -0.03 -1.48
C PRO A 380 24.53 -1.11 -0.39
N ASP A 381 25.04 -0.85 0.81
CA ASP A 381 24.90 -1.73 1.97
C ASP A 381 23.65 -1.43 2.80
N THR A 382 22.76 -0.54 2.33
CA THR A 382 21.48 -0.27 2.96
C THR A 382 20.69 -1.57 3.14
N ARG A 383 20.20 -1.76 4.36
CA ARG A 383 19.36 -2.89 4.78
C ARG A 383 18.11 -2.36 5.46
N TRP A 384 17.02 -3.11 5.34
CA TRP A 384 15.76 -2.79 6.01
C TRP A 384 15.43 -3.87 7.02
N GLY A 385 15.21 -3.49 8.28
CA GLY A 385 15.04 -4.45 9.37
C GLY A 385 14.35 -3.89 10.60
N LEU A 386 14.11 -4.73 11.59
CA LEU A 386 13.62 -4.29 12.89
C LEU A 386 14.74 -3.54 13.63
N GLU A 387 14.39 -2.45 14.31
CA GLU A 387 15.31 -1.74 15.19
C GLU A 387 15.81 -2.69 16.30
N GLY A 388 17.13 -2.83 16.42
CA GLY A 388 17.76 -3.69 17.43
C GLY A 388 17.95 -5.17 17.07
N SER A 389 17.62 -5.59 15.84
CA SER A 389 17.87 -6.95 15.34
C SER A 389 19.21 -7.13 14.63
#